data_AF-A0A516GT22-F1
#
_entry.id   AF-A0A516GT22-F1
#
_cell.length_a   1.000
_cell.length_b   1.000
_cell.length_c   1.000
_cell.angle_alpha   90.00
_cell.angle_beta   90.00
_cell.angle_gamma   90.00
#
_symmetry.space_group_name_H-M   'P 1'
#
loop_
_entity.id
_entity.type
_entity.pdbx_description
1 polymer ?
#
loop_
_entity_poly.entity_id
_entity_poly.type
_entity_poly.pdbx_seq_one_letter_code
_entity_poly.pdbx_strand_id
1 'polypeptide(L)'
;MEKEAIYKQLQAWTNNIPLIILGSGASVPFNLPSMWVLGDYIKKSIKFSDSKDQNQFKEFIVEFDKTGDLETTLTKLQLRENVLAEIVNKTWELVNKADLEAYEHFIKKDFDFPLAKLLEHFLDTAGKKVTIITTNYDRIAEYASSIAKAVICNGYSQNLIGHFSNNIQSNNLASLRGYKGQVNIWKVHGSLDWFKSKEDENIQLPIRQNIPQEYSPLIVTPGLSKYSETHNEPYRTIFTQADSEIEHANGFLCIGYGFNDIHVQPKLIAQIKNQKPIIVITKELTEKTKQSIIDNKCQNYMLIEEANSKDTRIFSSKFGELIIENTSYWELGEYLKLIIS
;
A
#
# COMPACT_ATOMS: atom_id res chain seq x y z
N MET A 1 -25.99 -10.52 21.09
CA MET A 1 -26.63 -9.31 20.54
C MET A 1 -25.61 -8.33 19.98
N GLU A 2 -24.59 -7.91 20.73
CA GLU A 2 -23.56 -6.96 20.24
C GLU A 2 -22.69 -7.52 19.10
N LYS A 3 -22.24 -8.77 19.19
CA LYS A 3 -21.45 -9.46 18.15
C LYS A 3 -22.14 -9.48 16.78
N GLU A 4 -23.42 -9.84 16.74
CA GLU A 4 -24.20 -9.85 15.49
C GLU A 4 -24.39 -8.44 14.91
N ALA A 5 -24.56 -7.43 15.77
CA ALA A 5 -24.69 -6.04 15.33
C ALA A 5 -23.39 -5.53 14.69
N ILE A 6 -22.23 -5.90 15.26
CA ILE A 6 -20.91 -5.59 14.69
C ILE A 6 -20.75 -6.26 13.33
N TYR A 7 -21.09 -7.55 13.21
CA TYR A 7 -20.99 -8.28 11.93
C TYR A 7 -21.85 -7.66 10.85
N LYS A 8 -23.10 -7.32 11.17
CA LYS A 8 -23.99 -6.61 10.24
C LYS A 8 -23.40 -5.26 9.83
N GLN A 9 -22.78 -4.52 10.75
CA GLN A 9 -22.16 -3.25 10.42
C GLN A 9 -20.90 -3.42 9.55
N LEU A 10 -20.04 -4.39 9.83
CA LEU A 10 -18.87 -4.72 9.01
C LEU A 10 -19.29 -5.15 7.59
N GLN A 11 -20.31 -6.01 7.47
CA GLN A 11 -20.87 -6.42 6.18
C GLN A 11 -21.45 -5.24 5.41
N ALA A 12 -22.27 -4.41 6.06
CA ALA A 12 -22.90 -3.26 5.42
C ALA A 12 -21.87 -2.23 4.95
N TRP A 13 -20.85 -1.98 5.77
CA TRP A 13 -19.78 -1.06 5.44
C TRP A 13 -18.91 -1.63 4.32
N THR A 14 -18.41 -2.85 4.41
CA THR A 14 -17.53 -3.43 3.38
C THR A 14 -18.20 -3.58 2.03
N ASN A 15 -19.47 -3.99 1.97
CA ASN A 15 -20.21 -4.07 0.71
C ASN A 15 -20.54 -2.68 0.11
N ASN A 16 -20.30 -1.60 0.85
CA ASN A 16 -20.54 -0.22 0.41
C ASN A 16 -19.25 0.64 0.37
N ILE A 17 -18.10 0.09 0.80
CA ILE A 17 -16.81 0.79 0.90
C ILE A 17 -15.94 0.41 -0.31
N PRO A 18 -15.69 1.35 -1.25
CA PRO A 18 -15.04 1.03 -2.52
C PRO A 18 -13.54 1.35 -2.56
N LEU A 19 -13.02 2.11 -1.58
CA LEU A 19 -11.63 2.54 -1.58
C LEU A 19 -10.81 1.75 -0.56
N ILE A 20 -9.86 0.98 -1.08
CA ILE A 20 -8.93 0.15 -0.31
C ILE A 20 -7.62 0.91 -0.14
N ILE A 21 -7.10 0.94 1.09
CA ILE A 21 -5.77 1.49 1.38
C ILE A 21 -4.88 0.34 1.84
N LEU A 22 -3.79 0.09 1.11
CA LEU A 22 -2.82 -0.95 1.46
C LEU A 22 -1.53 -0.34 1.99
N GLY A 23 -1.14 -0.75 3.19
CA GLY A 23 0.20 -0.52 3.74
C GLY A 23 1.05 -1.78 3.71
N SER A 24 2.29 -1.68 4.21
CA SER A 24 3.27 -2.78 4.14
C SER A 24 2.79 -4.05 4.83
N GLY A 25 1.95 -3.93 5.88
CA GLY A 25 1.35 -5.07 6.57
C GLY A 25 0.45 -5.93 5.68
N ALA A 26 -0.07 -5.40 4.58
CA ALA A 26 -0.86 -6.18 3.60
C ALA A 26 0.00 -7.16 2.80
N SER A 27 1.31 -6.91 2.68
CA SER A 27 2.23 -7.71 1.88
C SER A 27 3.02 -8.73 2.71
N VAL A 28 3.08 -8.55 4.04
CA VAL A 28 3.78 -9.45 4.97
C VAL A 28 3.34 -10.91 4.87
N PRO A 29 2.04 -11.26 4.72
CA PRO A 29 1.61 -12.65 4.56
C PRO A 29 2.22 -13.36 3.34
N PHE A 30 2.72 -12.61 2.36
CA PHE A 30 3.37 -13.13 1.16
C PHE A 30 4.90 -13.10 1.26
N ASN A 31 5.44 -13.01 2.49
CA ASN A 31 6.88 -12.96 2.81
C ASN A 31 7.62 -11.71 2.30
N LEU A 32 6.90 -10.63 1.97
CA LEU A 32 7.55 -9.35 1.67
C LEU A 32 8.16 -8.72 2.93
N PRO A 33 9.31 -8.03 2.81
CA PRO A 33 10.02 -7.48 3.95
C PRO A 33 9.21 -6.38 4.63
N SER A 34 9.21 -6.37 5.97
CA SER A 34 8.72 -5.21 6.73
C SER A 34 9.68 -4.03 6.60
N MET A 35 9.23 -2.83 6.97
CA MET A 35 10.07 -1.62 6.97
C MET A 35 11.33 -1.77 7.83
N TRP A 36 11.22 -2.50 8.94
CA TRP A 36 12.37 -2.80 9.79
C TRP A 36 13.38 -3.71 9.09
N VAL A 37 12.91 -4.79 8.45
CA VAL A 37 13.76 -5.73 7.70
C VAL A 37 14.46 -5.00 6.55
N LEU A 38 13.74 -4.13 5.85
CA LEU A 38 14.31 -3.31 4.79
C LEU A 38 15.43 -2.39 5.29
N GLY A 39 15.21 -1.66 6.39
CA GLY A 39 16.24 -0.78 6.95
C GLY A 39 17.47 -1.54 7.45
N ASP A 40 17.29 -2.71 8.06
CA ASP A 40 18.41 -3.57 8.48
C ASP A 40 19.20 -4.12 7.28
N TYR A 41 18.53 -4.50 6.20
CA TYR A 41 19.17 -4.91 4.95
C TYR A 41 19.98 -3.77 4.32
N ILE A 42 19.42 -2.56 4.23
CA ILE A 42 20.10 -1.38 3.68
C ILE A 42 21.41 -1.13 4.45
N LYS A 43 21.35 -1.09 5.79
CA LYS A 43 22.52 -0.90 6.66
C LYS A 43 23.64 -1.90 6.38
N LYS A 44 23.30 -3.15 6.07
CA LYS A 44 24.26 -4.25 5.89
C LYS A 44 24.78 -4.39 4.45
N SER A 45 24.04 -3.90 3.46
CA SER A 45 24.27 -4.20 2.03
C SER A 45 25.02 -3.11 1.27
N ILE A 46 25.10 -1.89 1.81
CA ILE A 46 25.69 -0.74 1.13
C ILE A 46 27.12 -0.46 1.60
N LYS A 47 28.00 -0.20 0.64
CA LYS A 47 29.38 0.27 0.89
C LYS A 47 29.76 1.32 -0.15
N PHE A 48 30.22 2.47 0.31
CA PHE A 48 30.71 3.56 -0.55
C PHE A 48 32.24 3.59 -0.59
N SER A 49 32.80 4.04 -1.71
CA SER A 49 34.24 4.34 -1.84
C SER A 49 34.56 5.79 -1.48
N ASP A 50 33.65 6.73 -1.78
CA ASP A 50 33.78 8.15 -1.43
C ASP A 50 33.62 8.38 0.08
N SER A 51 34.51 9.17 0.66
CA SER A 51 34.55 9.40 2.11
C SER A 51 33.37 10.23 2.64
N LYS A 52 32.81 11.13 1.82
CA LYS A 52 31.63 11.93 2.20
C LYS A 52 30.38 11.06 2.19
N ASP A 53 30.22 10.23 1.16
CA ASP A 53 29.13 9.26 1.07
C ASP A 53 29.20 8.24 2.23
N GLN A 54 30.40 7.74 2.56
CA GLN A 54 30.62 6.87 3.73
C GLN A 54 30.21 7.54 5.05
N ASN A 55 30.61 8.79 5.27
CA ASN A 55 30.31 9.50 6.52
C ASN A 55 28.81 9.76 6.66
N GLN A 56 28.14 10.20 5.60
CA GLN A 56 26.70 10.39 5.64
C GLN A 56 25.95 9.06 5.80
N PHE A 57 26.42 7.98 5.18
CA PHE A 57 25.80 6.67 5.38
C PHE A 57 25.96 6.16 6.83
N LYS A 58 27.07 6.49 7.51
CA LYS A 58 27.20 6.22 8.95
C LYS A 58 26.17 6.99 9.78
N GLU A 59 25.87 8.24 9.43
CA GLU A 59 24.80 9.00 10.10
C GLU A 59 23.44 8.33 9.91
N PHE A 60 23.15 7.84 8.71
CA PHE A 60 21.96 7.02 8.44
C PHE A 60 21.90 5.78 9.34
N ILE A 61 22.99 5.02 9.43
CA ILE A 61 23.05 3.82 10.28
C ILE A 61 22.77 4.17 11.75
N VAL A 62 23.42 5.21 12.27
CA VAL A 62 23.26 5.64 13.67
C VAL A 62 21.82 6.07 13.97
N GLU A 63 21.19 6.85 13.08
CA GLU A 63 19.82 7.30 13.28
C GLU A 63 18.80 6.16 13.11
N PHE A 64 19.05 5.22 12.18
CA PHE A 64 18.22 4.03 12.04
C PHE A 64 18.29 3.13 13.28
N ASP A 65 19.50 2.88 13.81
CA ASP A 65 19.67 2.06 15.02
C ASP A 65 19.04 2.70 16.25
N LYS A 66 18.91 4.04 16.27
CA LYS A 66 18.22 4.78 17.33
C LYS A 66 16.71 4.71 17.23
N THR A 67 16.15 4.79 16.03
CA THR A 67 14.70 4.95 15.82
C THR A 67 13.99 3.64 15.51
N GLY A 68 14.69 2.68 14.89
CA GLY A 68 14.09 1.46 14.33
C GLY A 68 13.11 1.72 13.18
N ASP A 69 13.01 2.96 12.70
CA ASP A 69 11.99 3.41 11.75
C ASP A 69 12.64 4.10 10.56
N LEU A 70 12.53 3.44 9.39
CA LEU A 70 13.19 3.90 8.16
C LEU A 70 12.65 5.26 7.70
N GLU A 71 11.35 5.51 7.88
CA GLU A 71 10.72 6.78 7.51
C GLU A 71 11.22 7.95 8.36
N THR A 72 11.22 7.79 9.68
CA THR A 72 11.75 8.77 10.62
C THR A 72 13.23 9.04 10.36
N THR A 73 14.01 7.99 10.07
CA THR A 73 15.44 8.10 9.76
C THR A 73 15.68 8.96 8.53
N LEU A 74 15.06 8.60 7.41
CA LEU A 74 15.23 9.30 6.14
C LEU A 74 14.59 10.69 6.13
N THR A 75 13.65 10.96 7.03
CA THR A 75 13.07 12.30 7.22
C THR A 75 14.07 13.24 7.89
N LYS A 76 14.89 12.75 8.81
CA LYS A 76 15.85 13.60 9.55
C LYS A 76 17.13 13.91 8.78
N LEU A 77 17.40 13.17 7.71
CA LEU A 77 18.67 13.23 7.00
C LEU A 77 18.45 13.76 5.58
N GLN A 78 19.22 14.78 5.20
CA GLN A 78 19.32 15.20 3.81
C GLN A 78 20.40 14.37 3.13
N LEU A 79 20.01 13.27 2.47
CA LEU A 79 20.94 12.37 1.81
C LEU A 79 21.56 13.00 0.54
N ARG A 80 22.81 12.65 0.28
CA ARG A 80 23.54 12.91 -0.96
C ARG A 80 22.98 12.00 -2.04
N GLU A 81 23.03 12.47 -3.28
CA GLU A 81 22.45 11.79 -4.43
C GLU A 81 22.92 10.33 -4.58
N ASN A 82 24.24 10.09 -4.48
CA ASN A 82 24.80 8.73 -4.55
C ASN A 82 24.29 7.82 -3.42
N VAL A 83 24.13 8.37 -2.21
CA VAL A 83 23.67 7.59 -1.05
C VAL A 83 22.20 7.23 -1.21
N LEU A 84 21.39 8.20 -1.64
CA LEU A 84 19.98 7.99 -1.95
C LEU A 84 19.78 6.98 -3.08
N ALA A 85 20.53 7.10 -4.18
CA ALA A 85 20.46 6.19 -5.32
C ALA A 85 20.76 4.74 -4.92
N GLU A 86 21.79 4.53 -4.09
CA GLU A 86 22.12 3.18 -3.63
C GLU A 86 21.07 2.61 -2.66
N ILE A 87 20.47 3.44 -1.80
CA ILE A 87 19.33 3.04 -0.95
C ILE A 87 18.12 2.66 -1.80
N VAL A 88 17.80 3.43 -2.84
CA VAL A 88 16.73 3.11 -3.80
C VAL A 88 17.01 1.77 -4.49
N ASN A 89 18.23 1.58 -5.00
CA ASN A 89 18.62 0.34 -5.68
C ASN A 89 18.53 -0.88 -4.75
N LYS A 90 19.00 -0.76 -3.50
CA LYS A 90 18.92 -1.85 -2.51
C LYS A 90 17.50 -2.11 -2.04
N THR A 91 16.68 -1.07 -1.94
CA THR A 91 15.24 -1.23 -1.68
C THR A 91 14.58 -2.00 -2.81
N TRP A 92 14.83 -1.61 -4.06
CA TRP A 92 14.31 -2.30 -5.22
C TRP A 92 14.78 -3.76 -5.24
N GLU A 93 16.07 -4.04 -5.03
CA GLU A 93 16.63 -5.40 -5.04
C GLU A 93 15.94 -6.33 -4.03
N LEU A 94 15.85 -5.89 -2.76
CA LEU A 94 15.27 -6.71 -1.70
C LEU A 94 13.78 -6.96 -1.93
N VAL A 95 13.01 -5.90 -2.20
CA VAL A 95 11.56 -5.99 -2.34
C VAL A 95 11.20 -6.75 -3.63
N ASN A 96 11.92 -6.50 -4.73
CA ASN A 96 11.70 -7.21 -6.00
C ASN A 96 12.00 -8.70 -5.88
N LYS A 97 13.04 -9.10 -5.14
CA LYS A 97 13.30 -10.51 -4.87
C LYS A 97 12.11 -11.19 -4.19
N ALA A 98 11.61 -10.61 -3.09
CA ALA A 98 10.47 -11.16 -2.36
C ALA A 98 9.18 -11.13 -3.19
N ASP A 99 8.95 -10.07 -3.97
CA ASP A 99 7.80 -9.95 -4.88
C ASP A 99 7.79 -11.04 -5.97
N LEU A 100 8.96 -11.36 -6.55
CA LEU A 100 9.10 -12.45 -7.52
C LEU A 100 8.85 -13.82 -6.88
N GLU A 101 9.35 -14.04 -5.67
CA GLU A 101 9.08 -15.26 -4.91
C GLU A 101 7.58 -15.42 -4.62
N ALA A 102 6.91 -14.34 -4.20
CA ALA A 102 5.45 -14.31 -4.01
C ALA A 102 4.69 -14.58 -5.32
N TYR A 103 5.14 -14.03 -6.45
CA TYR A 103 4.55 -14.28 -7.76
C TYR A 103 4.55 -15.78 -8.13
N GLU A 104 5.64 -16.49 -7.88
CA GLU A 104 5.72 -17.94 -8.12
C GLU A 104 4.68 -18.71 -7.29
N HIS A 105 4.44 -18.29 -6.04
CA HIS A 105 3.41 -18.86 -5.19
C HIS A 105 1.99 -18.60 -5.74
N PHE A 106 1.72 -17.40 -6.24
CA PHE A 106 0.42 -17.09 -6.86
C PHE A 106 0.15 -17.92 -8.11
N ILE A 107 1.18 -18.18 -8.93
CA ILE A 107 1.07 -19.06 -10.11
C ILE A 107 0.81 -20.51 -9.69
N LYS A 108 1.51 -21.01 -8.67
CA LYS A 108 1.33 -22.36 -8.13
C LYS A 108 0.01 -22.52 -7.37
N LYS A 109 -0.62 -21.42 -6.96
CA LYS A 109 -1.83 -21.36 -6.14
C LYS A 109 -1.66 -22.06 -4.79
N ASP A 110 -0.48 -21.93 -4.20
CA ASP A 110 -0.15 -22.48 -2.88
C ASP A 110 -0.29 -21.44 -1.75
N PHE A 111 -0.45 -20.16 -2.08
CA PHE A 111 -0.96 -19.13 -1.16
C PHE A 111 -2.46 -18.93 -1.31
N ASP A 112 -3.13 -18.77 -0.16
CA ASP A 112 -4.43 -18.09 -0.17
C ASP A 112 -4.21 -16.62 -0.53
N PHE A 113 -5.06 -16.09 -1.40
CA PHE A 113 -4.97 -14.68 -1.84
C PHE A 113 -6.29 -13.94 -1.56
N PRO A 114 -6.55 -13.59 -0.29
CA PRO A 114 -7.80 -12.95 0.10
C PRO A 114 -8.10 -11.64 -0.64
N LEU A 115 -7.08 -10.84 -0.95
CA LEU A 115 -7.27 -9.60 -1.71
C LEU A 115 -7.86 -9.86 -3.10
N ALA A 116 -7.42 -10.92 -3.80
CA ALA A 116 -7.98 -11.29 -5.09
C ALA A 116 -9.47 -11.67 -4.96
N LYS A 117 -9.83 -12.47 -3.94
CA LYS A 117 -11.23 -12.85 -3.65
C LYS A 117 -12.11 -11.63 -3.35
N LEU A 118 -11.58 -10.66 -2.59
CA LEU A 118 -12.28 -9.40 -2.31
C LEU A 118 -12.52 -8.60 -3.58
N LEU A 119 -11.52 -8.48 -4.45
CA LEU A 119 -11.67 -7.79 -5.73
C LEU A 119 -12.66 -8.50 -6.64
N GLU A 120 -12.63 -9.83 -6.73
CA GLU A 120 -13.63 -10.60 -7.48
C GLU A 120 -15.06 -10.30 -7.00
N HIS A 121 -15.29 -10.32 -5.68
CA HIS A 121 -16.58 -10.00 -5.07
C HIS A 121 -17.04 -8.57 -5.42
N PHE A 122 -16.16 -7.58 -5.30
CA PHE A 122 -16.51 -6.19 -5.62
C PHE A 122 -16.73 -5.94 -7.11
N LEU A 123 -15.98 -6.62 -7.98
CA LEU A 123 -16.12 -6.47 -9.43
C LEU A 123 -17.36 -7.16 -9.99
N ASP A 124 -17.99 -8.07 -9.24
CA ASP A 124 -19.27 -8.67 -9.63
C ASP A 124 -20.48 -7.74 -9.36
N THR A 125 -20.26 -6.56 -8.76
CA THR A 125 -21.28 -5.51 -8.58
C THR A 125 -21.55 -4.69 -9.86
N ALA A 126 -22.65 -3.94 -9.89
CA ALA A 126 -23.04 -3.15 -11.08
C ALA A 126 -21.98 -2.10 -11.49
N GLY A 127 -21.22 -1.56 -10.54
CA GLY A 127 -20.20 -0.54 -10.81
C GLY A 127 -18.93 -1.08 -11.45
N LYS A 128 -18.60 -2.36 -11.21
CA LYS A 128 -17.41 -3.06 -11.77
C LYS A 128 -16.11 -2.26 -11.67
N LYS A 129 -15.98 -1.40 -10.66
CA LYS A 129 -14.82 -0.53 -10.45
C LYS A 129 -14.43 -0.52 -8.98
N VAL A 130 -13.16 -0.75 -8.72
CA VAL A 130 -12.56 -0.67 -7.38
C VAL A 130 -11.35 0.27 -7.43
N THR A 131 -11.11 1.00 -6.35
CA THR A 131 -9.92 1.85 -6.23
C THR A 131 -9.04 1.37 -5.07
N ILE A 132 -7.75 1.21 -5.35
CA ILE A 132 -6.70 0.88 -4.39
C ILE A 132 -5.71 2.04 -4.36
N ILE A 133 -5.42 2.55 -3.17
CA ILE A 133 -4.30 3.45 -2.91
C ILE A 133 -3.29 2.66 -2.07
N THR A 134 -2.01 2.71 -2.43
CA THR A 134 -0.98 2.00 -1.67
C THR A 134 0.32 2.78 -1.55
N THR A 135 0.93 2.64 -0.38
CA THR A 135 2.27 3.13 -0.07
C THR A 135 3.36 2.10 -0.40
N ASN A 136 2.96 0.92 -0.89
CA ASN A 136 3.86 -0.20 -1.14
C ASN A 136 4.43 -0.14 -2.55
N TYR A 137 5.69 -0.57 -2.69
CA TYR A 137 6.38 -0.68 -3.98
C TYR A 137 6.00 -1.95 -4.75
N ASP A 138 5.67 -3.01 -4.00
CA ASP A 138 5.35 -4.34 -4.50
C ASP A 138 4.12 -4.39 -5.39
N ARG A 139 3.97 -5.47 -6.15
CA ARG A 139 2.91 -5.66 -7.15
C ARG A 139 1.73 -6.49 -6.64
N ILE A 140 1.54 -6.59 -5.32
CA ILE A 140 0.48 -7.43 -4.73
C ILE A 140 -0.92 -6.97 -5.19
N ALA A 141 -1.15 -5.65 -5.28
CA ALA A 141 -2.41 -5.11 -5.78
C ALA A 141 -2.65 -5.46 -7.27
N GLU A 142 -1.61 -5.41 -8.09
CA GLU A 142 -1.63 -5.76 -9.51
C GLU A 142 -1.86 -7.27 -9.70
N TYR A 143 -1.21 -8.12 -8.91
CA TYR A 143 -1.43 -9.57 -8.95
C TYR A 143 -2.86 -9.92 -8.56
N ALA A 144 -3.38 -9.33 -7.48
CA ALA A 144 -4.78 -9.53 -7.06
C ALA A 144 -5.76 -9.10 -8.16
N SER A 145 -5.52 -7.94 -8.77
CA SER A 145 -6.35 -7.41 -9.86
C SER A 145 -6.30 -8.29 -11.12
N SER A 146 -5.12 -8.82 -11.44
CA SER A 146 -4.92 -9.73 -12.57
C SER A 146 -5.65 -11.06 -12.36
N ILE A 147 -5.57 -11.64 -11.15
CA ILE A 147 -6.30 -12.87 -10.79
C ILE A 147 -7.81 -12.64 -10.86
N ALA A 148 -8.28 -11.48 -10.38
CA ALA A 148 -9.68 -11.06 -10.47
C ALA A 148 -10.13 -10.70 -11.91
N LYS A 149 -9.24 -10.83 -12.90
CA LYS A 149 -9.49 -10.53 -14.32
C LYS A 149 -9.94 -9.09 -14.57
N ALA A 150 -9.41 -8.15 -13.80
CA ALA A 150 -9.66 -6.74 -13.97
C ALA A 150 -8.68 -6.09 -14.94
N VAL A 151 -9.12 -5.04 -15.62
CA VAL A 151 -8.20 -4.11 -16.28
C VAL A 151 -7.59 -3.20 -15.22
N ILE A 152 -6.26 -3.11 -15.22
CA ILE A 152 -5.51 -2.28 -14.27
C ILE A 152 -5.33 -0.88 -14.86
N CYS A 153 -5.69 0.13 -14.08
CA CYS A 153 -5.45 1.54 -14.38
C CYS A 153 -4.56 2.16 -13.31
N ASN A 154 -3.30 2.41 -13.63
CA ASN A 154 -2.31 3.01 -12.72
C ASN A 154 -1.61 4.24 -13.33
N GLY A 155 -2.13 4.77 -14.43
CA GLY A 155 -1.55 5.90 -15.17
C GLY A 155 -0.51 5.53 -16.24
N TYR A 156 -0.12 4.25 -16.34
CA TYR A 156 0.73 3.74 -17.42
C TYR A 156 -0.08 2.93 -18.43
N SER A 157 0.33 2.98 -19.69
CA SER A 157 -0.30 2.17 -20.73
C SER A 157 0.03 0.69 -20.54
N GLN A 158 -0.97 -0.19 -20.64
CA GLN A 158 -0.80 -1.64 -20.52
C GLN A 158 -0.16 -2.24 -21.79
N ASN A 159 1.16 -2.12 -21.92
CA ASN A 159 1.95 -2.65 -23.04
C ASN A 159 3.30 -3.21 -22.52
N LEU A 160 4.07 -3.89 -23.37
CA LEU A 160 5.40 -4.40 -23.02
C LEU A 160 6.40 -3.30 -22.63
N ILE A 161 6.13 -2.07 -23.06
CA ILE A 161 6.75 -0.85 -22.55
C ILE A 161 5.61 0.12 -22.29
N GLY A 162 5.28 0.30 -21.02
CA GLY A 162 4.20 1.18 -20.59
C GLY A 162 4.68 2.62 -20.54
N HIS A 163 3.99 3.52 -21.23
CA HIS A 163 4.25 4.95 -21.16
C HIS A 163 3.26 5.62 -20.23
N PHE A 164 3.75 6.54 -19.40
CA PHE A 164 2.90 7.32 -18.53
C PHE A 164 2.01 8.27 -19.33
N SER A 165 0.74 8.38 -18.96
CA SER A 165 -0.18 9.37 -19.52
C SER A 165 -1.24 9.79 -18.51
N ASN A 166 -1.42 11.10 -18.39
CA ASN A 166 -2.46 11.72 -17.56
C ASN A 166 -3.89 11.54 -18.10
N ASN A 167 -4.08 10.84 -19.22
CA ASN A 167 -5.39 10.64 -19.85
C ASN A 167 -5.88 9.19 -19.77
N ILE A 168 -5.08 8.23 -19.29
CA ILE A 168 -5.49 6.82 -19.31
C ILE A 168 -6.72 6.60 -18.42
N GLN A 169 -6.76 7.26 -17.28
CA GLN A 169 -7.81 7.13 -16.27
C GLN A 169 -9.14 7.81 -16.64
N SER A 170 -9.17 8.64 -17.70
CA SER A 170 -10.42 9.22 -18.21
C SER A 170 -11.19 8.26 -19.12
N ASN A 171 -10.56 7.15 -19.55
CA ASN A 171 -11.23 6.13 -20.36
C ASN A 171 -12.21 5.30 -19.51
N ASN A 172 -13.29 4.84 -20.15
CA ASN A 172 -14.25 3.92 -19.53
C ASN A 172 -13.75 2.47 -19.56
N LEU A 173 -12.65 2.18 -18.86
CA LEU A 173 -11.99 0.88 -18.88
C LEU A 173 -12.87 -0.22 -18.25
N ALA A 174 -13.74 0.11 -17.29
CA ALA A 174 -14.69 -0.83 -16.69
C ALA A 174 -15.64 -1.49 -17.70
N SER A 175 -15.85 -0.86 -18.87
CA SER A 175 -16.70 -1.39 -19.96
C SER A 175 -15.95 -2.28 -20.97
N LEU A 176 -14.63 -2.46 -20.81
CA LEU A 176 -13.80 -3.20 -21.75
C LEU A 176 -14.16 -4.68 -21.76
N ARG A 177 -14.58 -5.20 -22.92
CA ARG A 177 -14.92 -6.62 -23.09
C ARG A 177 -13.70 -7.51 -22.86
N GLY A 178 -13.89 -8.65 -22.20
CA GLY A 178 -12.82 -9.59 -21.83
C GLY A 178 -12.32 -9.41 -20.39
N TYR A 179 -12.69 -8.32 -19.72
CA TYR A 179 -12.40 -8.06 -18.31
C TYR A 179 -13.66 -8.13 -17.45
N LYS A 180 -13.51 -8.48 -16.17
CA LYS A 180 -14.61 -8.45 -15.19
C LYS A 180 -14.98 -7.02 -14.78
N GLY A 181 -14.03 -6.09 -14.83
CA GLY A 181 -14.18 -4.69 -14.47
C GLY A 181 -12.82 -4.00 -14.42
N GLN A 182 -12.75 -2.85 -13.76
CA GLN A 182 -11.57 -2.00 -13.65
C GLN A 182 -11.09 -1.91 -12.20
N VAL A 183 -9.77 -1.98 -12.00
CA VAL A 183 -9.14 -1.61 -10.73
C VAL A 183 -8.21 -0.43 -10.96
N ASN A 184 -8.48 0.69 -10.29
CA ASN A 184 -7.58 1.82 -10.20
C ASN A 184 -6.54 1.53 -9.11
N ILE A 185 -5.25 1.64 -9.42
CA ILE A 185 -4.16 1.42 -8.46
C ILE A 185 -3.27 2.65 -8.43
N TRP A 186 -3.31 3.40 -7.33
CA TRP A 186 -2.53 4.62 -7.13
C TRP A 186 -1.40 4.37 -6.15
N LYS A 187 -0.18 4.25 -6.70
CA LYS A 187 1.06 4.01 -5.94
C LYS A 187 1.78 5.30 -5.62
N VAL A 188 1.52 5.83 -4.43
CA VAL A 188 2.01 7.16 -4.02
C VAL A 188 3.52 7.23 -3.81
N HIS A 189 4.17 6.07 -3.66
CA HIS A 189 5.62 5.96 -3.47
C HIS A 189 6.34 5.27 -4.64
N GLY A 190 5.68 5.13 -5.78
CA GLY A 190 6.27 4.44 -6.92
C GLY A 190 6.11 2.92 -6.85
N SER A 191 6.73 2.22 -7.79
CA SER A 191 6.49 0.80 -8.01
C SER A 191 7.76 0.09 -8.48
N LEU A 192 7.87 -1.21 -8.19
CA LEU A 192 8.97 -2.06 -8.64
C LEU A 192 9.10 -2.13 -10.17
N ASP A 193 8.03 -1.86 -10.90
CA ASP A 193 8.00 -1.92 -12.36
C ASP A 193 8.14 -0.53 -13.03
N TRP A 194 8.35 0.55 -12.27
CA TRP A 194 8.53 1.89 -12.81
C TRP A 194 10.01 2.28 -12.86
N PHE A 195 10.43 2.83 -13.98
CA PHE A 195 11.81 3.22 -14.23
C PHE A 195 11.88 4.54 -14.97
N LYS A 196 12.97 5.27 -14.73
CA LYS A 196 13.37 6.44 -15.50
C LYS A 196 14.48 6.05 -16.46
N SER A 197 14.31 6.31 -17.75
CA SER A 197 15.34 6.08 -18.76
C SER A 197 16.42 7.16 -18.74
N LYS A 198 17.53 6.93 -19.44
CA LYS A 198 18.58 7.94 -19.65
C LYS A 198 18.10 9.16 -20.44
N GLU A 199 17.03 9.03 -21.22
CA GLU A 199 16.36 10.11 -21.95
C GLU A 199 15.38 10.90 -21.07
N ASP A 200 15.38 10.67 -19.75
CA ASP A 200 14.49 11.31 -18.78
C ASP A 200 13.01 10.87 -18.92
N GLU A 201 12.74 9.75 -19.60
CA GLU A 201 11.38 9.23 -19.78
C GLU A 201 10.97 8.28 -18.66
N ASN A 202 9.75 8.47 -18.14
CA ASN A 202 9.14 7.54 -17.18
C ASN A 202 8.45 6.39 -17.91
N ILE A 203 8.88 5.17 -17.64
CA ILE A 203 8.32 3.96 -18.25
C ILE A 203 7.95 2.92 -17.19
N GLN A 204 6.94 2.12 -17.51
CA GLN A 204 6.62 0.88 -16.81
C GLN A 204 7.15 -0.29 -17.63
N LEU A 205 7.91 -1.19 -17.01
CA LEU A 205 8.43 -2.39 -17.64
C LEU A 205 7.76 -3.64 -17.06
N PRO A 206 7.65 -4.75 -17.82
CA PRO A 206 7.16 -6.02 -17.31
C PRO A 206 8.03 -6.51 -16.15
N ILE A 207 7.56 -7.55 -15.44
CA ILE A 207 8.30 -8.18 -14.33
C ILE A 207 9.76 -8.46 -14.73
N ARG A 208 10.71 -7.95 -13.94
CA ARG A 208 12.16 -8.10 -14.17
C ARG A 208 12.88 -8.63 -12.94
N GLN A 209 13.97 -9.35 -13.17
CA GLN A 209 14.89 -9.77 -12.11
C GLN A 209 15.89 -8.67 -11.72
N ASN A 210 16.26 -7.82 -12.67
CA ASN A 210 17.30 -6.79 -12.50
C ASN A 210 16.81 -5.44 -13.02
N ILE A 211 17.31 -4.37 -12.39
CA ILE A 211 17.21 -2.99 -12.90
C ILE A 211 17.89 -2.96 -14.28
N PRO A 212 17.22 -2.48 -15.34
CA PRO A 212 17.83 -2.37 -16.65
C PRO A 212 19.04 -1.42 -16.65
N GLN A 213 20.04 -1.70 -17.48
CA GLN A 213 21.20 -0.83 -17.63
C GLN A 213 20.78 0.54 -18.16
N GLU A 214 21.32 1.62 -17.58
CA GLU A 214 20.96 3.01 -17.93
C GLU A 214 19.53 3.42 -17.52
N TYR A 215 18.91 2.67 -16.60
CA TYR A 215 17.64 3.01 -15.98
C TYR A 215 17.77 3.13 -14.46
N SER A 216 16.97 4.01 -13.87
CA SER A 216 16.87 4.19 -12.42
C SER A 216 15.46 3.82 -11.95
N PRO A 217 15.30 3.06 -10.86
CA PRO A 217 13.97 2.79 -10.30
C PRO A 217 13.24 4.07 -9.91
N LEU A 218 11.96 4.16 -10.25
CA LEU A 218 11.05 5.21 -9.77
C LEU A 218 10.36 4.74 -8.48
N ILE A 219 11.18 4.62 -7.44
CA ILE A 219 10.76 4.31 -6.07
C ILE A 219 11.08 5.50 -5.19
N VAL A 220 10.06 6.02 -4.52
CA VAL A 220 10.20 7.11 -3.55
C VAL A 220 10.47 6.48 -2.19
N THR A 221 11.72 6.54 -1.74
CA THR A 221 12.08 6.12 -0.38
C THR A 221 11.38 7.02 0.64
N PRO A 222 11.05 6.53 1.85
CA PRO A 222 10.58 7.36 2.97
C PRO A 222 11.52 8.57 3.23
N GLY A 223 11.08 9.69 3.83
CA GLY A 223 11.94 10.86 4.09
C GLY A 223 11.60 12.24 3.47
N LEU A 224 12.45 13.26 3.75
CA LEU A 224 12.26 14.67 3.30
C LEU A 224 12.87 14.96 1.92
N SER A 225 13.83 14.17 1.45
CA SER A 225 14.37 14.30 0.08
C SER A 225 13.31 14.07 -1.01
N LYS A 226 12.13 13.55 -0.63
CA LYS A 226 10.95 13.31 -1.47
C LYS A 226 10.34 14.56 -2.10
N TYR A 227 10.51 15.75 -1.52
CA TYR A 227 9.71 16.90 -1.93
C TYR A 227 9.98 17.39 -3.37
N SER A 228 11.14 17.12 -3.98
CA SER A 228 11.37 17.51 -5.38
C SER A 228 10.72 16.55 -6.37
N GLU A 229 10.82 15.23 -6.13
CA GLU A 229 10.35 14.20 -7.07
C GLU A 229 8.84 14.11 -7.14
N THR A 230 8.13 14.33 -6.02
CA THR A 230 6.66 14.26 -5.97
C THR A 230 5.95 15.34 -6.79
N HIS A 231 6.66 16.42 -7.17
CA HIS A 231 6.13 17.47 -8.06
C HIS A 231 6.25 17.13 -9.55
N ASN A 232 7.02 16.09 -9.87
CA ASN A 232 7.19 15.61 -11.23
C ASN A 232 6.19 14.50 -11.56
N GLU A 233 5.96 14.28 -12.85
CA GLU A 233 5.27 13.06 -13.30
C GLU A 233 6.14 11.83 -13.00
N PRO A 234 5.54 10.66 -12.72
CA PRO A 234 4.09 10.38 -12.71
C PRO A 234 3.39 10.79 -11.40
N TYR A 235 4.16 11.14 -10.37
CA TYR A 235 3.67 11.27 -8.99
C TYR A 235 2.65 12.39 -8.84
N ARG A 236 2.86 13.53 -9.49
CA ARG A 236 1.91 14.64 -9.46
C ARG A 236 0.49 14.21 -9.85
N THR A 237 0.35 13.49 -10.97
CA THR A 237 -0.95 12.97 -11.40
C THR A 237 -1.45 11.91 -10.43
N ILE A 238 -0.60 10.98 -9.98
CA ILE A 238 -0.99 9.93 -9.04
C ILE A 238 -1.55 10.51 -7.74
N PHE A 239 -0.89 11.51 -7.15
CA PHE A 239 -1.40 12.19 -5.96
C PHE A 239 -2.73 12.88 -6.23
N THR A 240 -2.84 13.58 -7.36
CA THR A 240 -4.09 14.24 -7.76
C THR A 240 -5.24 13.23 -7.88
N GLN A 241 -4.99 12.06 -8.47
CA GLN A 241 -5.99 11.00 -8.58
C GLN A 241 -6.30 10.35 -7.24
N ALA A 242 -5.29 10.05 -6.42
CA ALA A 242 -5.45 9.50 -5.08
C ALA A 242 -6.30 10.42 -4.19
N ASP A 243 -5.99 11.72 -4.16
CA ASP A 243 -6.74 12.72 -3.38
C ASP A 243 -8.19 12.83 -3.86
N SER A 244 -8.41 12.82 -5.17
CA SER A 244 -9.75 12.83 -5.76
C SER A 244 -10.54 11.59 -5.36
N GLU A 245 -9.93 10.40 -5.45
CA GLU A 245 -10.60 9.15 -5.07
C GLU A 245 -10.92 9.12 -3.57
N ILE A 246 -10.03 9.62 -2.70
CA ILE A 246 -10.30 9.76 -1.26
C ILE A 246 -11.48 10.71 -1.00
N GLU A 247 -11.54 11.83 -1.71
CA GLU A 247 -12.61 12.82 -1.58
C GLU A 247 -13.98 12.29 -2.02
N HIS A 248 -14.03 11.40 -3.01
CA HIS A 248 -15.28 10.85 -3.54
C HIS A 248 -15.64 9.45 -3.01
N ALA A 249 -14.74 8.80 -2.25
CA ALA A 249 -15.01 7.47 -1.69
C ALA A 249 -16.23 7.46 -0.76
N ASN A 250 -16.97 6.35 -0.72
CA ASN A 250 -18.06 6.16 0.24
C ASN A 250 -17.56 5.80 1.66
N GLY A 251 -16.29 5.42 1.78
CA GLY A 251 -15.61 5.04 3.01
C GLY A 251 -14.31 4.30 2.68
N PHE A 252 -13.64 3.77 3.70
CA PHE A 252 -12.27 3.26 3.57
C PHE A 252 -12.08 1.88 4.21
N LEU A 253 -11.41 0.98 3.51
CA LEU A 253 -10.92 -0.29 4.04
C LEU A 253 -9.39 -0.27 4.03
N CYS A 254 -8.79 -0.08 5.20
CA CYS A 254 -7.35 -0.06 5.39
C CYS A 254 -6.85 -1.44 5.80
N ILE A 255 -5.91 -2.00 5.04
CA ILE A 255 -5.34 -3.33 5.32
C ILE A 255 -3.83 -3.15 5.55
N GLY A 256 -3.37 -3.51 6.76
CA GLY A 256 -1.96 -3.42 7.14
C GLY A 256 -1.36 -2.01 7.02
N TYR A 257 -2.18 -0.97 7.13
CA TYR A 257 -1.77 0.42 7.01
C TYR A 257 -1.57 1.07 8.38
N GLY A 258 -0.35 1.55 8.64
CA GLY A 258 0.09 2.01 9.97
C GLY A 258 -0.12 3.50 10.28
N PHE A 259 -0.76 4.27 9.38
CA PHE A 259 -1.00 5.72 9.55
C PHE A 259 0.28 6.52 9.85
N ASN A 260 1.30 6.29 9.04
CA ASN A 260 2.59 6.99 9.10
C ASN A 260 2.87 7.85 7.86
N ASP A 261 2.01 7.74 6.83
CA ASP A 261 2.28 8.32 5.52
C ASP A 261 1.75 9.74 5.38
N ILE A 262 2.64 10.68 5.12
CA ILE A 262 2.31 12.12 5.05
C ILE A 262 1.44 12.45 3.83
N HIS A 263 1.47 11.65 2.77
CA HIS A 263 0.79 11.96 1.53
C HIS A 263 -0.66 11.48 1.52
N VAL A 264 -0.93 10.30 2.11
CA VAL A 264 -2.28 9.72 2.15
C VAL A 264 -3.03 10.13 3.41
N GLN A 265 -2.35 10.16 4.56
CA GLN A 265 -2.99 10.32 5.87
C GLN A 265 -3.78 11.63 6.03
N PRO A 266 -3.26 12.83 5.70
CA PRO A 266 -3.99 14.07 5.98
C PRO A 266 -5.36 14.14 5.30
N LYS A 267 -5.44 13.77 4.02
CA LYS A 267 -6.70 13.75 3.27
C LYS A 267 -7.64 12.67 3.80
N LEU A 268 -7.15 11.47 4.10
CA LEU A 268 -7.92 10.40 4.72
C LEU A 268 -8.55 10.84 6.05
N ILE A 269 -7.74 11.45 6.95
CA ILE A 269 -8.19 11.93 8.26
C ILE A 269 -9.27 13.01 8.11
N ALA A 270 -9.13 13.93 7.15
CA ALA A 270 -10.16 14.92 6.88
C ALA A 270 -11.50 14.28 6.49
N GLN A 271 -11.48 13.23 5.67
CA GLN A 271 -12.69 12.56 5.22
C GLN A 271 -13.39 11.74 6.32
N ILE A 272 -12.63 11.03 7.17
CA ILE A 272 -13.23 10.28 8.30
C ILE A 272 -13.78 11.22 9.38
N LYS A 273 -13.18 12.42 9.57
CA LYS A 273 -13.75 13.47 10.43
C LYS A 273 -15.07 14.00 9.87
N ASN A 274 -15.21 14.02 8.54
CA ASN A 274 -16.47 14.30 7.85
C ASN A 274 -17.40 13.07 7.76
N GLN A 275 -17.33 12.17 8.76
CA GLN A 275 -18.24 11.05 8.97
C GLN A 275 -18.17 9.92 7.92
N LYS A 276 -17.18 9.90 7.03
CA LYS A 276 -16.99 8.71 6.19
C LYS A 276 -16.54 7.51 7.05
N PRO A 277 -17.16 6.32 6.89
CA PRO A 277 -16.79 5.15 7.66
C PRO A 277 -15.39 4.64 7.28
N ILE A 278 -14.67 4.13 8.28
CA ILE A 278 -13.37 3.49 8.10
C ILE A 278 -13.32 2.15 8.83
N ILE A 279 -12.79 1.14 8.14
CA ILE A 279 -12.42 -0.15 8.71
C ILE A 279 -10.91 -0.28 8.61
N VAL A 280 -10.24 -0.60 9.71
CA VAL A 280 -8.79 -0.89 9.73
C VAL A 280 -8.60 -2.33 10.17
N ILE A 281 -7.89 -3.11 9.35
CA ILE A 281 -7.51 -4.49 9.61
C ILE A 281 -5.99 -4.55 9.65
N THR A 282 -5.43 -4.86 10.81
CA THR A 282 -3.97 -4.96 11.00
C THR A 282 -3.66 -5.91 12.14
N LYS A 283 -2.49 -6.56 12.13
CA LYS A 283 -2.09 -7.41 13.25
C LYS A 283 -2.01 -6.63 14.57
N GLU A 284 -1.41 -5.44 14.53
CA GLU A 284 -1.26 -4.55 15.68
C GLU A 284 -1.58 -3.12 15.24
N LEU A 285 -2.41 -2.40 16.01
CA LEU A 285 -2.66 -0.98 15.78
C LEU A 285 -1.50 -0.16 16.33
N THR A 286 -0.90 0.65 15.47
CA THR A 286 0.09 1.64 15.90
C THR A 286 -0.54 2.70 16.80
N GLU A 287 0.24 3.25 17.72
CA GLU A 287 -0.21 4.38 18.56
C GLU A 287 -0.66 5.58 17.72
N LYS A 288 -0.01 5.81 16.58
CA LYS A 288 -0.43 6.86 15.62
C LYS A 288 -1.79 6.57 15.00
N THR A 289 -2.15 5.31 14.73
CA THR A 289 -3.50 4.94 14.27
C THR A 289 -4.54 5.30 15.32
N LYS A 290 -4.30 4.92 16.59
CA LYS A 290 -5.19 5.25 17.72
C LYS A 290 -5.33 6.76 17.89
N GLN A 291 -4.22 7.50 17.89
CA GLN A 291 -4.21 8.97 17.97
C GLN A 291 -4.97 9.61 16.79
N SER A 292 -4.75 9.12 15.58
CA SER A 292 -5.34 9.69 14.36
C SER A 292 -6.85 9.48 14.28
N ILE A 293 -7.38 8.41 14.88
CA ILE A 293 -8.79 8.03 14.76
C ILE A 293 -9.56 8.23 16.08
N ILE A 294 -9.10 7.59 17.16
CA ILE A 294 -9.78 7.57 18.46
C ILE A 294 -9.64 8.92 19.16
N ASP A 295 -8.40 9.39 19.37
CA ASP A 295 -8.15 10.64 20.11
C ASP A 295 -8.67 11.87 19.36
N ASN A 296 -8.68 11.78 18.02
CA ASN A 296 -9.28 12.77 17.13
C ASN A 296 -10.82 12.70 17.05
N LYS A 297 -11.46 11.83 17.84
CA LYS A 297 -12.93 11.70 17.97
C LYS A 297 -13.65 11.44 16.66
N CYS A 298 -13.07 10.61 15.79
CA CYS A 298 -13.75 10.19 14.56
C CYS A 298 -15.01 9.37 14.91
N GLN A 299 -16.10 9.57 14.18
CA GLN A 299 -17.43 9.07 14.58
C GLN A 299 -17.78 7.70 14.01
N ASN A 300 -17.14 7.28 12.91
CA ASN A 300 -17.49 6.06 12.18
C ASN A 300 -16.25 5.20 11.94
N TYR A 301 -15.83 4.42 12.93
CA TYR A 301 -14.69 3.51 12.79
C TYR A 301 -14.93 2.11 13.34
N MET A 302 -14.24 1.15 12.73
CA MET A 302 -14.02 -0.22 13.20
C MET A 302 -12.53 -0.52 13.06
N LEU A 303 -11.79 -0.61 14.17
CA LEU A 303 -10.37 -0.95 14.17
C LEU A 303 -10.21 -2.37 14.69
N ILE A 304 -9.56 -3.23 13.93
CA ILE A 304 -9.49 -4.66 14.17
C ILE A 304 -8.02 -5.06 14.30
N GLU A 305 -7.66 -5.64 15.44
CA GLU A 305 -6.31 -6.13 15.74
C GLU A 305 -6.29 -7.49 16.46
N GLU A 306 -5.11 -8.09 16.54
CA GLU A 306 -4.88 -9.28 17.35
C GLU A 306 -5.02 -8.92 18.84
N ALA A 307 -5.93 -9.59 19.56
CA ALA A 307 -6.02 -9.43 21.02
C ALA A 307 -4.97 -10.30 21.72
N ASN A 308 -4.81 -11.52 21.21
CA ASN A 308 -3.87 -12.55 21.58
C ASN A 308 -3.81 -13.58 20.43
N SER A 309 -3.07 -14.67 20.59
CA SER A 309 -2.86 -15.68 19.53
C SER A 309 -4.12 -16.42 19.05
N LYS A 310 -5.30 -16.19 19.63
CA LYS A 310 -6.56 -16.87 19.29
C LYS A 310 -7.74 -15.93 19.07
N ASP A 311 -7.64 -14.69 19.54
CA ASP A 311 -8.79 -13.78 19.65
C ASP A 311 -8.55 -12.47 18.89
N THR A 312 -9.64 -11.84 18.48
CA THR A 312 -9.63 -10.56 17.78
C THR A 312 -10.14 -9.45 18.69
N ARG A 313 -9.41 -8.34 18.80
CA ARG A 313 -9.88 -7.11 19.44
C ARG A 313 -10.48 -6.17 18.40
N ILE A 314 -11.64 -5.61 18.70
CA ILE A 314 -12.31 -4.60 17.87
C ILE A 314 -12.55 -3.34 18.70
N PHE A 315 -12.06 -2.20 18.21
CA PHE A 315 -12.44 -0.88 18.70
C PHE A 315 -13.50 -0.31 17.76
N SER A 316 -14.67 0.00 18.31
CA SER A 316 -15.78 0.58 17.56
C SER A 316 -16.20 1.91 18.16
N SER A 317 -16.41 2.91 17.29
CA SER A 317 -16.99 4.20 17.70
C SER A 317 -18.39 4.06 18.29
N LYS A 318 -19.12 3.01 17.93
CA LYS A 318 -20.51 2.76 18.35
C LYS A 318 -20.62 1.76 19.50
N PHE A 319 -19.79 0.71 19.48
CA PHE A 319 -19.91 -0.42 20.40
C PHE A 319 -18.82 -0.47 21.48
N GLY A 320 -17.87 0.47 21.47
CA GLY A 320 -16.73 0.46 22.40
C GLY A 320 -15.68 -0.57 22.01
N GLU A 321 -14.90 -1.03 22.98
CA GLU A 321 -13.89 -2.08 22.82
C GLU A 321 -14.50 -3.45 23.11
N LEU A 322 -14.28 -4.42 22.20
CA LEU A 322 -14.74 -5.79 22.36
C LEU A 322 -13.64 -6.79 21.99
N ILE A 323 -13.66 -7.95 22.63
CA ILE A 323 -12.86 -9.11 22.26
C ILE A 323 -13.80 -10.18 21.69
N ILE A 324 -13.49 -10.65 20.48
CA ILE A 324 -14.19 -11.73 19.83
C ILE A 324 -13.34 -13.00 19.92
N GLU A 325 -13.79 -13.92 20.77
CA GLU A 325 -13.08 -15.16 21.06
C GLU A 325 -12.98 -16.10 19.85
N ASN A 326 -11.85 -16.82 19.74
CA ASN A 326 -11.58 -17.86 18.74
C ASN A 326 -11.74 -17.37 17.29
N THR A 327 -11.24 -16.18 17.00
CA THR A 327 -11.30 -15.57 15.65
C THR A 327 -10.04 -14.77 15.37
N SER A 328 -9.63 -14.71 14.10
CA SER A 328 -8.50 -13.91 13.62
C SER A 328 -8.94 -12.91 12.54
N TYR A 329 -9.97 -12.10 12.79
CA TYR A 329 -10.47 -11.13 11.78
C TYR A 329 -9.50 -9.98 11.48
N TRP A 330 -8.37 -9.91 12.18
CA TRP A 330 -7.22 -9.07 11.80
C TRP A 330 -6.46 -9.64 10.58
N GLU A 331 -6.73 -10.89 10.19
CA GLU A 331 -6.31 -11.49 8.93
C GLU A 331 -7.41 -11.31 7.87
N LEU A 332 -7.04 -10.80 6.69
CA LEU A 332 -8.02 -10.53 5.64
C LEU A 332 -8.80 -11.78 5.21
N GLY A 333 -8.15 -12.95 5.15
CA GLY A 333 -8.82 -14.20 4.79
C GLY A 333 -9.96 -14.58 5.73
N GLU A 334 -9.71 -14.53 7.04
CA GLU A 334 -10.74 -14.79 8.06
C GLU A 334 -11.80 -13.69 8.10
N TYR A 335 -11.40 -12.44 7.94
CA TYR A 335 -12.32 -11.32 7.84
C TYR A 335 -13.32 -11.50 6.68
N LEU A 336 -12.85 -11.93 5.51
CA LEU A 336 -13.71 -12.11 4.33
C LEU A 336 -14.78 -13.18 4.51
N LYS A 337 -14.60 -14.16 5.41
CA LYS A 337 -15.66 -15.13 5.74
C LYS A 337 -16.90 -14.47 6.37
N LEU A 338 -16.75 -13.25 6.91
CA LEU A 338 -17.88 -12.45 7.37
C LEU A 338 -18.61 -11.76 6.21
N ILE A 339 -17.93 -11.53 5.09
CA ILE A 339 -18.37 -10.62 4.02
C ILE A 339 -18.91 -11.39 2.82
N ILE A 340 -18.19 -12.43 2.42
CA ILE A 340 -18.44 -13.25 1.25
C ILE A 340 -18.97 -14.59 1.77
N SER A 341 -20.25 -14.86 1.54
CA SER A 341 -20.95 -16.09 1.93
C SER A 341 -20.89 -17.16 0.85
#